data_AF-A0A9E6EE48-F1
#
_entry.id   AF-A0A9E6EE48-F1
#
_cell.length_a   1.000
_cell.length_b   1.000
_cell.length_c   1.000
_cell.angle_alpha   90.00
_cell.angle_beta   90.00
_cell.angle_gamma   90.00
#
_symmetry.space_group_name_H-M   'P 1'
#
loop_
_entity.id
_entity.type
_entity.pdbx_description
1 polymer ?
#
loop_
_entity_poly.entity_id
_entity_poly.type
_entity_poly.pdbx_seq_one_letter_code
_entity_poly.pdbx_strand_id
1 'polypeptide(L)'
;MFSQLSLKMKMLLSFSAVAAIGLVIGMVGLTGINRISALAEDVVANALPSIQAMGIIQNAKTEVDSAENALLSTELKGIDRKNTFARFEVAKQTADAAMKQYEPLVSGAEETGLWRDFTSAWNAWWDGHQTYVKLVHDYDA
;
A
#
# COMPACT_ATOMS: atom_id res chain seq x y z
N MET A 1 55.99 -4.83 -30.58
CA MET A 1 56.25 -5.65 -29.37
C MET A 1 55.41 -6.93 -29.30
N PHE A 2 54.17 -6.97 -29.80
CA PHE A 2 53.33 -8.19 -29.80
C PHE A 2 53.77 -9.32 -30.77
N SER A 3 54.65 -9.02 -31.73
CA SER A 3 55.12 -10.00 -32.73
C SER A 3 56.18 -10.97 -32.20
N GLN A 4 56.90 -10.64 -31.11
CA GLN A 4 57.97 -11.47 -30.54
C GLN A 4 57.51 -12.44 -29.43
N LEU A 5 56.20 -12.48 -29.13
CA LEU A 5 55.65 -13.37 -28.11
C LEU A 5 55.47 -14.80 -28.64
N SER A 6 55.77 -15.81 -27.81
CA SER A 6 55.55 -17.21 -28.14
C SER A 6 54.06 -17.52 -28.35
N LEU A 7 53.76 -18.53 -29.18
CA LEU A 7 52.39 -18.91 -29.51
C LEU A 7 51.54 -19.21 -28.25
N LYS A 8 52.15 -19.84 -27.24
CA LYS A 8 51.55 -20.12 -25.92
C LYS A 8 51.08 -18.83 -25.21
N MET A 9 51.90 -17.78 -25.23
CA MET A 9 51.59 -16.51 -24.58
C MET A 9 50.45 -15.77 -25.30
N LYS A 10 50.40 -15.83 -26.63
CA LYS A 10 49.32 -15.22 -27.43
C LYS A 10 47.96 -15.87 -27.12
N MET A 11 47.90 -17.21 -27.07
CA MET A 11 46.68 -17.92 -26.71
C MET A 11 46.24 -17.64 -25.27
N LEU A 12 47.18 -17.61 -24.31
CA LEU A 12 46.88 -17.30 -22.92
C LEU A 12 46.25 -15.89 -22.79
N LEU A 13 46.84 -14.88 -23.44
CA LEU A 13 46.33 -13.50 -23.45
C LEU A 13 44.90 -13.41 -24.00
N SER A 14 44.61 -14.08 -25.13
CA SER A 14 43.25 -14.07 -25.69
C SER A 14 42.23 -14.75 -24.79
N PHE A 15 42.57 -15.89 -24.18
CA PHE A 15 41.67 -16.57 -23.24
C PHE A 15 41.48 -15.77 -21.96
N SER A 16 42.53 -15.18 -21.41
CA SER A 16 42.44 -14.31 -20.23
C SER A 16 41.60 -13.06 -20.50
N ALA A 17 41.69 -12.46 -21.70
CA ALA A 17 40.85 -11.33 -22.08
C ALA A 17 39.36 -11.71 -22.11
N VAL A 18 39.01 -12.85 -22.70
CA VAL A 18 37.62 -13.36 -22.71
C VAL A 18 37.13 -13.66 -21.29
N ALA A 19 37.97 -14.31 -20.46
CA ALA A 19 37.64 -14.58 -19.07
C ALA A 19 37.41 -13.29 -18.27
N ALA A 20 38.23 -12.25 -18.49
CA ALA A 20 38.07 -10.95 -17.85
C ALA A 20 36.75 -10.27 -18.24
N ILE A 21 36.36 -10.33 -19.51
CA ILE A 21 35.04 -9.83 -19.96
C ILE A 21 33.91 -10.59 -19.26
N GLY A 22 34.02 -11.92 -19.18
CA GLY A 22 33.05 -12.76 -18.46
C GLY A 22 32.94 -12.38 -16.98
N LEU A 23 34.06 -12.11 -16.31
CA LEU A 23 34.09 -11.64 -14.91
C LEU A 23 33.39 -10.28 -14.74
N VAL A 24 33.62 -9.33 -15.63
CA VAL A 24 32.95 -8.01 -15.60
C VAL A 24 31.44 -8.18 -15.77
N ILE A 25 31.00 -8.98 -16.74
CA ILE A 25 29.57 -9.27 -16.94
C ILE A 25 28.98 -9.92 -15.69
N GLY A 26 29.69 -10.89 -15.10
CA GLY A 26 29.26 -11.54 -13.85
C GLY A 26 29.10 -10.55 -12.69
N MET A 27 30.07 -9.65 -12.50
CA MET A 27 30.00 -8.61 -11.46
C MET A 27 28.83 -7.64 -11.68
N VAL A 28 28.63 -7.17 -12.92
CA VAL A 28 27.49 -6.31 -13.27
C VAL A 28 26.16 -7.04 -13.08
N GLY A 29 26.09 -8.32 -13.47
CA GLY A 29 24.91 -9.15 -13.28
C GLY A 29 24.54 -9.33 -11.81
N LEU A 30 25.52 -9.65 -10.95
CA LEU A 30 25.28 -9.83 -9.50
C LEU A 30 24.83 -8.53 -8.83
N THR A 31 25.46 -7.40 -9.16
CA THR A 31 25.06 -6.10 -8.61
C THR A 31 23.67 -5.68 -9.07
N GLY A 32 23.32 -5.94 -10.34
CA GLY A 32 21.98 -5.72 -10.88
C GLY A 32 20.92 -6.57 -10.18
N ILE A 33 21.18 -7.87 -9.98
CA ILE A 33 20.26 -8.79 -9.29
C ILE A 33 20.03 -8.33 -7.85
N ASN A 34 21.09 -8.00 -7.10
CA ASN A 34 20.94 -7.56 -5.71
C ASN A 34 20.07 -6.29 -5.59
N ARG A 35 20.21 -5.36 -6.55
CA ARG A 35 19.39 -4.14 -6.57
C ARG A 35 17.91 -4.45 -6.87
N ILE A 36 17.65 -5.35 -7.81
CA ILE A 36 16.29 -5.79 -8.13
C ILE A 36 15.67 -6.52 -6.93
N SER A 37 16.43 -7.40 -6.27
CA SER A 37 15.96 -8.10 -5.07
C SER A 37 15.58 -7.15 -3.95
N ALA A 38 16.40 -6.12 -3.68
CA ALA A 38 16.08 -5.12 -2.67
C ALA A 38 14.81 -4.32 -3.00
N LEU A 39 14.60 -3.94 -4.27
CA LEU A 39 13.38 -3.28 -4.71
C LEU A 39 12.14 -4.19 -4.62
N ALA A 40 12.30 -5.47 -4.97
CA ALA A 40 11.22 -6.45 -4.86
C ALA A 40 10.82 -6.68 -3.39
N GLU A 41 11.81 -6.73 -2.49
CA GLU A 41 11.56 -6.86 -1.06
C GLU A 41 10.82 -5.64 -0.50
N ASP A 42 11.20 -4.42 -0.88
CA ASP A 42 10.50 -3.19 -0.50
C ASP A 42 9.05 -3.17 -0.99
N VAL A 43 8.80 -3.58 -2.24
CA VAL A 43 7.44 -3.68 -2.78
C VAL A 43 6.58 -4.67 -1.98
N VAL A 44 7.15 -5.82 -1.62
CA VAL A 44 6.42 -6.87 -0.89
C VAL A 44 6.20 -6.49 0.57
N ALA A 45 7.19 -5.89 1.22
CA ALA A 45 7.14 -5.57 2.65
C ALA A 45 6.39 -4.27 2.94
N ASN A 46 6.45 -3.28 2.05
CA ASN A 46 5.91 -1.94 2.29
C ASN A 46 4.78 -1.58 1.32
N ALA A 47 5.02 -1.58 0.01
CA ALA A 47 4.08 -1.02 -0.95
C ALA A 47 2.76 -1.84 -1.06
N LEU A 48 2.85 -3.17 -1.14
CA LEU A 48 1.68 -4.04 -1.26
C LEU A 48 0.76 -3.98 -0.02
N PRO A 49 1.29 -4.15 1.23
CA PRO A 49 0.46 -4.02 2.42
C PRO A 49 -0.12 -2.60 2.57
N SER A 50 0.64 -1.57 2.17
CA SER A 50 0.18 -0.18 2.21
C SER A 50 -1.03 0.07 1.31
N ILE A 51 -0.95 -0.35 0.04
CA ILE A 51 -2.06 -0.23 -0.91
C ILE A 51 -3.26 -1.05 -0.45
N GLN A 52 -3.04 -2.25 0.09
CA GLN A 52 -4.11 -3.09 0.62
C GLN A 52 -4.84 -2.42 1.79
N ALA A 53 -4.10 -1.90 2.77
CA ALA A 53 -4.68 -1.21 3.92
C ALA A 53 -5.46 0.04 3.49
N MET A 54 -4.91 0.86 2.59
CA MET A 54 -5.62 2.01 2.02
C MET A 54 -6.90 1.60 1.26
N GLY A 55 -6.85 0.50 0.50
CA GLY A 55 -8.02 -0.05 -0.18
C GLY A 55 -9.12 -0.49 0.79
N ILE A 56 -8.74 -1.09 1.94
CA ILE A 56 -9.69 -1.47 2.99
C ILE A 56 -10.35 -0.23 3.61
N ILE A 57 -9.58 0.82 3.90
CA ILE A 57 -10.11 2.08 4.45
C ILE A 57 -11.06 2.75 3.44
N GLN A 58 -10.70 2.76 2.16
CA GLN A 58 -11.56 3.29 1.10
C GLN A 58 -12.87 2.50 0.98
N ASN A 59 -12.82 1.17 1.08
CA ASN A 59 -14.03 0.35 1.06
C ASN A 59 -14.91 0.60 2.29
N ALA A 60 -14.33 0.75 3.48
CA ALA A 60 -15.08 1.10 4.68
C ALA A 60 -15.81 2.45 4.53
N LYS A 61 -15.17 3.44 3.90
CA LYS A 61 -15.82 4.71 3.57
C LYS A 61 -17.01 4.53 2.62
N THR A 62 -16.86 3.72 1.58
CA THR A 62 -17.95 3.38 0.65
C THR A 62 -19.10 2.64 1.34
N GLU A 63 -18.81 1.76 2.30
CA GLU A 63 -19.84 1.08 3.09
C GLU A 63 -20.64 2.05 3.96
N VAL A 64 -19.97 3.03 4.57
CA VAL A 64 -20.64 4.12 5.30
C VAL A 64 -21.54 4.89 4.36
N ASP A 65 -21.02 5.41 3.24
CA ASP A 65 -21.82 6.17 2.27
C ASP A 65 -23.03 5.37 1.75
N SER A 66 -22.86 4.08 1.46
CA SER A 66 -23.95 3.19 1.04
C SER A 66 -25.01 3.03 2.13
N ALA A 67 -24.60 2.83 3.39
CA ALA A 67 -25.52 2.67 4.50
C ALA A 67 -26.22 3.99 4.88
N GLU A 68 -25.53 5.14 4.77
CA GLU A 68 -26.14 6.45 4.91
C GLU A 68 -27.25 6.65 3.87
N ASN A 69 -26.94 6.42 2.58
CA ASN A 69 -27.91 6.51 1.50
C ASN A 69 -29.13 5.57 1.69
N ALA A 70 -28.91 4.37 2.22
CA ALA A 70 -30.00 3.44 2.52
C ALA A 70 -30.96 3.99 3.59
N LEU A 71 -30.44 4.68 4.61
CA LEU A 71 -31.26 5.27 5.69
C LEU A 71 -32.12 6.46 5.25
N LEU A 72 -31.80 7.07 4.10
CA LEU A 72 -32.65 8.10 3.48
C LEU A 72 -33.99 7.55 2.96
N SER A 73 -34.09 6.24 2.75
CA SER A 73 -35.34 5.61 2.31
C SER A 73 -36.34 5.52 3.48
N THR A 74 -37.53 6.11 3.29
CA THR A 74 -38.64 6.02 4.24
C THR A 74 -39.29 4.64 4.29
N GLU A 75 -39.00 3.79 3.30
CA GLU A 75 -39.51 2.42 3.23
C GLU A 75 -38.64 1.42 4.02
N LEU A 76 -37.39 1.80 4.35
CA LEU A 76 -36.48 0.95 5.10
C LEU A 76 -36.85 0.95 6.60
N LYS A 77 -37.40 -0.17 7.09
CA LYS A 77 -37.99 -0.27 8.44
C LYS A 77 -37.53 -1.53 9.17
N GLY A 78 -37.82 -1.58 10.48
CA GLY A 78 -37.65 -2.77 11.30
C GLY A 78 -36.21 -3.28 11.33
N ILE A 79 -36.04 -4.58 11.08
CA ILE A 79 -34.74 -5.24 11.18
C ILE A 79 -33.73 -4.75 10.15
N ASP A 80 -34.17 -4.41 8.94
CA ASP A 80 -33.26 -3.95 7.87
C ASP A 80 -32.68 -2.57 8.16
N ARG A 81 -33.50 -1.68 8.73
CA ARG A 81 -33.03 -0.37 9.22
C ARG A 81 -32.01 -0.53 10.35
N LYS A 82 -32.29 -1.41 11.32
CA LYS A 82 -31.37 -1.73 12.42
C LYS A 82 -30.05 -2.33 11.91
N ASN A 83 -30.11 -3.24 10.95
CA ASN A 83 -28.92 -3.84 10.34
C ASN A 83 -28.09 -2.81 9.58
N THR A 84 -28.73 -1.78 9.02
CA THR A 84 -28.03 -0.70 8.33
C THR A 84 -27.16 0.12 9.30
N PHE A 85 -27.65 0.42 10.51
CA PHE A 85 -26.82 1.05 11.54
C PHE A 85 -25.63 0.17 11.96
N ALA A 86 -25.81 -1.14 12.03
CA ALA A 86 -24.72 -2.06 12.37
C ALA A 86 -23.59 -2.06 11.32
N ARG A 87 -23.88 -1.72 10.05
CA ARG A 87 -22.86 -1.59 9.00
C ARG A 87 -21.85 -0.48 9.30
N PHE A 88 -22.28 0.62 9.94
CA PHE A 88 -21.38 1.71 10.31
C PHE A 88 -20.33 1.27 11.33
N GLU A 89 -20.76 0.53 12.36
CA GLU A 89 -19.85 0.01 13.39
C GLU A 89 -18.83 -0.96 12.79
N VAL A 90 -19.27 -1.86 11.90
CA VAL A 90 -18.38 -2.79 11.20
C VAL A 90 -17.39 -2.04 10.30
N ALA A 91 -17.87 -1.03 9.56
CA ALA A 91 -17.02 -0.20 8.71
C ALA A 91 -15.98 0.57 9.54
N LYS A 92 -16.37 1.12 10.69
CA LYS A 92 -15.43 1.82 11.59
C LYS A 92 -14.34 0.90 12.10
N GLN A 93 -14.72 -0.28 12.60
CA GLN A 93 -13.77 -1.26 13.12
C GLN A 93 -12.80 -1.74 12.03
N THR A 94 -13.33 -1.92 10.82
CA THR A 94 -12.55 -2.34 9.65
C THR A 94 -11.54 -1.26 9.24
N ALA A 95 -11.97 0.00 9.16
CA ALA A 95 -11.10 1.12 8.87
C ALA A 95 -10.02 1.28 9.96
N ASP A 96 -10.40 1.25 11.24
CA ASP A 96 -9.45 1.41 12.36
C ASP A 96 -8.40 0.30 12.39
N ALA A 97 -8.79 -0.93 12.09
CA ALA A 97 -7.86 -2.04 11.98
C ALA A 97 -6.88 -1.85 10.80
N ALA A 98 -7.35 -1.39 9.66
CA ALA A 98 -6.52 -1.11 8.50
C ALA A 98 -5.59 0.10 8.71
N MET A 99 -6.06 1.15 9.40
CA MET A 99 -5.22 2.29 9.78
C MET A 99 -4.05 1.85 10.68
N LYS A 100 -4.30 0.97 11.65
CA LYS A 100 -3.25 0.40 12.51
C LYS A 100 -2.24 -0.46 11.74
N GLN A 101 -2.67 -1.10 10.65
CA GLN A 101 -1.77 -1.85 9.77
C GLN A 101 -0.94 -0.92 8.89
N TYR A 102 -1.50 0.19 8.43
CA TYR A 102 -0.82 1.16 7.57
C TYR A 102 0.16 2.06 8.33
N GLU A 103 -0.21 2.52 9.53
CA GLU A 103 0.60 3.46 10.33
C GLU A 103 2.09 3.08 10.47
N PRO A 104 2.48 1.81 10.76
CA PRO A 104 3.90 1.45 10.83
C PRO A 104 4.61 1.37 9.46
N LEU A 105 3.86 1.33 8.35
CA LEU A 105 4.38 1.28 6.99
C LEU A 105 4.70 2.68 6.43
N VAL A 106 4.17 3.73 7.08
CA VAL A 106 4.41 5.12 6.70
C VAL A 106 5.91 5.42 6.75
N SER A 107 6.45 5.85 5.61
CA SER A 107 7.88 5.97 5.40
C SER A 107 8.26 7.31 4.78
N GLY A 108 9.31 7.92 5.32
CA GLY A 108 9.80 9.22 4.83
C GLY A 108 8.94 10.42 5.25
N ALA A 109 9.51 11.62 5.04
CA ALA A 109 8.93 12.86 5.54
C ALA A 109 7.64 13.27 4.81
N GLU A 110 7.56 12.99 3.50
CA GLU A 110 6.39 13.32 2.68
C GLU A 110 5.18 12.47 3.06
N GLU A 111 5.33 11.14 3.09
CA GLU A 111 4.24 10.23 3.45
C GLU A 111 3.77 10.45 4.89
N THR A 112 4.69 10.74 5.82
CA THR A 112 4.33 11.10 7.20
C THR A 112 3.45 12.35 7.25
N GLY A 113 3.77 13.36 6.45
CA GLY A 113 2.96 14.58 6.33
C GLY A 113 1.57 14.29 5.78
N LEU A 114 1.50 13.56 4.67
CA LEU A 114 0.24 13.15 4.03
C LEU A 114 -0.62 12.29 4.95
N TRP A 115 0.00 11.37 5.70
CA TRP A 115 -0.71 10.51 6.64
C TRP A 115 -1.37 11.31 7.76
N ARG A 116 -0.63 12.25 8.36
CA ARG A 116 -1.19 13.15 9.38
C ARG A 116 -2.38 13.95 8.85
N ASP A 117 -2.24 14.52 7.65
CA ASP A 117 -3.28 15.33 7.03
C ASP A 117 -4.51 14.46 6.69
N PHE A 118 -4.29 13.23 6.21
CA PHE A 118 -5.33 12.23 6.00
C PHE A 118 -6.05 11.85 7.30
N THR A 119 -5.33 11.55 8.39
CA THR A 119 -5.95 11.19 9.68
C THR A 119 -6.81 12.33 10.22
N SER A 120 -6.35 13.58 10.06
CA SER A 120 -7.16 14.75 10.42
C SER A 120 -8.44 14.84 9.58
N ALA A 121 -8.33 14.65 8.27
CA ALA A 121 -9.49 14.70 7.36
C ALA A 121 -10.46 13.54 7.62
N TRP A 122 -9.95 12.35 7.92
CA TRP A 122 -10.74 11.17 8.28
C TRP A 122 -11.57 11.41 9.54
N ASN A 123 -10.96 11.95 10.61
CA ASN A 123 -11.66 12.24 11.85
C ASN A 123 -12.77 13.28 11.63
N ALA A 124 -12.47 14.36 10.90
CA ALA A 124 -13.47 15.37 10.56
C ALA A 124 -14.63 14.80 9.73
N TRP A 125 -14.33 13.90 8.78
CA TRP A 125 -15.36 13.19 8.01
C TRP A 125 -16.20 12.27 8.90
N TRP A 126 -15.58 11.53 9.82
CA TRP A 126 -16.27 10.65 10.77
C TRP A 126 -17.18 11.43 11.72
N ASP A 127 -16.76 12.60 12.21
CA ASP A 127 -17.60 13.48 13.03
C ASP A 127 -18.86 13.94 12.25
N GLY A 128 -18.70 14.19 10.95
CA GLY A 128 -19.81 14.46 10.04
C GLY A 128 -20.78 13.28 9.94
N HIS A 129 -20.27 12.06 9.78
CA HIS A 129 -21.06 10.83 9.82
C HIS A 129 -21.82 10.66 11.14
N GLN A 130 -21.17 10.91 12.28
CA GLN A 130 -21.84 10.83 13.59
C GLN A 130 -22.98 11.85 13.72
N THR A 131 -22.80 13.05 13.16
CA THR A 131 -23.85 14.06 13.08
C THR A 131 -25.02 13.56 12.22
N TYR A 132 -24.75 12.95 11.07
CA TYR A 132 -25.77 12.33 10.23
C TYR A 132 -26.56 11.25 10.98
N VAL A 133 -25.88 10.30 11.63
CA VAL A 133 -26.52 9.22 12.41
C VAL A 133 -27.42 9.79 13.51
N LYS A 134 -26.98 10.84 14.20
CA LYS A 134 -27.80 11.52 15.20
C LYS A 134 -29.08 12.11 14.59
N LEU A 135 -28.98 12.80 13.45
CA LEU A 135 -30.15 13.36 12.76
C LEU A 135 -31.16 12.29 12.33
N VAL A 136 -30.67 11.13 11.88
CA VAL A 136 -31.55 10.00 11.53
C VAL A 136 -32.25 9.44 12.76
N HIS A 137 -31.54 9.29 13.89
CA HIS A 137 -32.16 8.86 15.14
C HIS A 137 -33.19 9.85 15.67
N ASP A 138 -32.91 11.16 15.58
CA ASP A 138 -33.86 12.21 15.98
C ASP A 138 -35.12 12.22 15.07
N TYR A 139 -34.98 11.83 13.80
CA TYR A 139 -36.11 11.67 12.86
C TYR A 139 -36.94 10.40 13.12
N ASP A 140 -36.30 9.31 13.55
CA ASP A 140 -36.96 8.03 13.83
C ASP A 140 -37.69 8.00 15.20
N ALA A 141 -37.41 8.97 16.08
CA ALA A 141 -37.98 9.10 17.43
C ALA A 141 -39.43 9.64 17.42
#